data_AF-A0A1V2PAF8-F1
#
_entry.id   AF-A0A1V2PAF8-F1
#
_cell.length_a   1.000
_cell.length_b   1.000
_cell.length_c   1.000
_cell.angle_alpha   90.00
_cell.angle_beta   90.00
_cell.angle_gamma   90.00
#
_symmetry.space_group_name_H-M   'P 1'
#
loop_
_entity.id
_entity.type
_entity.pdbx_description
1 polymer ?
#
loop_
_entity_poly.entity_id
_entity_poly.type
_entity_poly.pdbx_seq_one_letter_code
_entity_poly.pdbx_strand_id
1 'polypeptide(L)'
;MGALVLACGDSAGHDRLASLTERDDVEVSAVPATPGRTDVDPLLKGLGERRIVVLGTDADLAAVVLRIMRKELVDQVAVGFVPTGDSPVADLWDLPTDPGKAIEVALRGDVDPIPLLRDDAGGVLVGLGRIGPTRGVGYCDDTTALRGRISAIEVTPDPSGRNGLVVRVIRRGLLGKRVSEFKGRAFQLGSLPVLPVKDGVQHPRQVSRWTWYRHTSDLRVARGLI
;
A
#
# COMPACT_ATOMS: atom_id res chain seq x y z
N MET A 1 -13.26 -14.52 -16.24
CA MET A 1 -12.45 -14.47 -15.01
C MET A 1 -13.12 -13.44 -14.11
N GLY A 2 -13.73 -13.86 -13.00
CA GLY A 2 -14.55 -12.96 -12.16
C GLY A 2 -13.73 -12.18 -11.13
N ALA A 3 -14.38 -11.26 -10.43
CA ALA A 3 -13.79 -10.48 -9.34
C ALA A 3 -14.60 -10.60 -8.05
N LEU A 4 -13.92 -10.58 -6.91
CA LEU A 4 -14.51 -10.37 -5.60
C LEU A 4 -14.16 -8.95 -5.13
N VAL A 5 -15.16 -8.07 -5.05
CA VAL A 5 -15.01 -6.71 -4.54
C VAL A 5 -15.26 -6.69 -3.04
N LEU A 6 -14.30 -6.20 -2.28
CA LEU A 6 -14.43 -5.88 -0.86
C LEU A 6 -14.75 -4.39 -0.74
N ALA A 7 -16.00 -4.08 -0.38
CA ALA A 7 -16.41 -2.71 -0.06
C ALA A 7 -16.14 -2.46 1.42
N CYS A 8 -15.11 -1.67 1.73
CA CYS A 8 -14.58 -1.53 3.08
C CYS A 8 -15.18 -0.33 3.84
N GLY A 9 -15.71 -0.57 5.04
CA GLY A 9 -16.36 0.46 5.85
C GLY A 9 -17.57 1.05 5.14
N ASP A 10 -17.80 2.34 5.33
CA ASP A 10 -18.88 3.08 4.65
C ASP A 10 -18.46 3.54 3.23
N SER A 11 -17.36 2.99 2.68
CA SER A 11 -16.66 3.47 1.47
C SER A 11 -17.38 3.10 0.17
N ALA A 12 -18.68 3.28 0.16
CA ALA A 12 -19.53 2.81 -0.90
C ALA A 12 -20.46 3.97 -1.27
N GLY A 13 -19.98 4.83 -2.16
CA GLY A 13 -20.88 5.74 -2.87
C GLY A 13 -21.96 4.87 -3.53
N HIS A 14 -23.23 5.18 -3.28
CA HIS A 14 -24.36 4.35 -3.72
C HIS A 14 -24.26 4.02 -5.23
N ASP A 15 -23.84 4.99 -6.04
CA ASP A 15 -23.68 4.85 -7.48
C ASP A 15 -22.55 3.87 -7.89
N ARG A 16 -21.44 3.84 -7.14
CA ARG A 16 -20.31 2.94 -7.42
C ARG A 16 -20.68 1.49 -7.13
N LEU A 17 -21.33 1.25 -5.99
CA LEU A 17 -21.85 -0.08 -5.65
C LEU A 17 -22.87 -0.56 -6.69
N ALA A 18 -23.83 0.29 -7.07
CA ALA A 18 -24.86 -0.07 -8.04
C ALA A 18 -24.23 -0.58 -9.35
N SER A 19 -23.26 0.16 -9.89
CA SER A 19 -22.55 -0.21 -11.14
C SER A 19 -21.75 -1.53 -11.07
N LEU A 20 -21.40 -1.98 -9.86
CA LEU A 20 -20.70 -3.23 -9.62
C LEU A 20 -21.69 -4.38 -9.42
N THR A 21 -22.78 -4.14 -8.68
CA THR A 21 -23.79 -5.16 -8.38
C THR A 21 -24.63 -5.57 -9.58
N GLU A 22 -24.70 -4.73 -10.62
CA GLU A 22 -25.39 -5.04 -11.87
C GLU A 22 -24.62 -6.03 -12.78
N ARG A 23 -23.41 -6.45 -12.39
CA ARG A 23 -22.53 -7.29 -13.22
C ARG A 23 -22.51 -8.74 -12.73
N ASP A 24 -22.80 -9.67 -13.63
CA ASP A 24 -22.85 -11.11 -13.31
C ASP A 24 -21.46 -11.71 -12.97
N ASP A 25 -20.36 -11.07 -13.38
CA ASP A 25 -18.98 -11.53 -13.15
C ASP A 25 -18.34 -10.96 -11.87
N VAL A 26 -19.08 -10.19 -11.08
CA VAL A 26 -18.61 -9.49 -9.88
C VAL A 26 -19.41 -9.91 -8.65
N GLU A 27 -18.72 -10.47 -7.65
CA GLU A 27 -19.28 -10.65 -6.31
C GLU A 27 -18.87 -9.46 -5.45
N VAL A 28 -19.81 -8.84 -4.74
CA VAL A 28 -19.54 -7.73 -3.82
C VAL A 28 -19.78 -8.18 -2.38
N SER A 29 -18.79 -7.97 -1.51
CA SER A 29 -18.86 -8.26 -0.08
C SER A 29 -18.56 -6.99 0.71
N ALA A 30 -19.50 -6.60 1.57
CA ALA A 30 -19.29 -5.51 2.52
C ALA A 30 -18.47 -6.02 3.71
N VAL A 31 -17.39 -5.31 4.04
CA VAL A 31 -16.49 -5.64 5.16
C VAL A 31 -16.23 -4.37 5.99
N PRO A 32 -15.87 -4.47 7.28
CA PRO A 32 -15.55 -3.29 8.08
C PRO A 32 -14.32 -2.54 7.52
N ALA A 33 -14.17 -1.27 7.91
CA ALA A 33 -12.95 -0.52 7.63
C ALA A 33 -11.75 -1.21 8.30
N THR A 34 -10.60 -1.22 7.61
CA THR A 34 -9.38 -1.95 7.97
C THR A 34 -9.66 -3.42 8.31
N PRO A 35 -10.21 -4.20 7.36
CA PRO A 35 -10.76 -5.53 7.63
C PRO A 35 -9.69 -6.50 8.13
N GLY A 36 -10.07 -7.33 9.09
CA GLY A 36 -9.19 -8.23 9.81
C GLY A 36 -9.22 -9.67 9.30
N ARG A 37 -8.68 -10.57 10.14
CA ARG A 37 -8.63 -12.00 9.88
C ARG A 37 -10.01 -12.61 9.65
N THR A 38 -10.98 -12.23 10.47
CA THR A 38 -12.35 -12.79 10.44
C THR A 38 -13.10 -12.41 9.18
N ASP A 39 -12.73 -11.26 8.59
CA ASP A 39 -13.45 -10.66 7.48
C ASP A 39 -12.88 -11.14 6.15
N VAL A 40 -11.54 -11.18 6.02
CA VAL A 40 -10.86 -11.44 4.74
C VAL A 40 -10.47 -12.91 4.53
N ASP A 41 -10.03 -13.63 5.58
CA ASP A 41 -9.55 -15.01 5.40
C ASP A 41 -10.60 -15.98 4.83
N PRO A 42 -11.89 -15.94 5.26
CA PRO A 42 -12.92 -16.78 4.68
C PRO A 42 -13.14 -16.50 3.18
N LEU A 43 -13.08 -15.23 2.80
CA LEU A 43 -13.25 -14.76 1.43
C LEU A 43 -12.09 -15.21 0.54
N LEU A 44 -10.84 -15.12 1.04
CA LEU A 44 -9.66 -15.65 0.35
C LEU A 44 -9.76 -17.16 0.10
N LYS A 45 -10.31 -17.93 1.05
CA LYS A 45 -10.50 -19.38 0.90
C LYS A 45 -11.47 -19.73 -0.24
N GLY A 46 -12.50 -18.89 -0.45
CA GLY A 46 -13.50 -19.06 -1.51
C GLY A 46 -13.15 -18.35 -2.83
N LEU A 47 -11.98 -17.71 -2.93
CA LEU A 47 -11.67 -16.81 -4.04
C LEU A 47 -11.54 -17.57 -5.38
N GLY A 48 -10.94 -18.76 -5.36
CA GLY A 48 -10.62 -19.51 -6.59
C GLY A 48 -9.65 -18.73 -7.48
N GLU A 49 -9.92 -18.68 -8.79
CA GLU A 49 -9.11 -17.94 -9.77
C GLU A 49 -9.50 -16.46 -9.91
N ARG A 50 -10.42 -15.97 -9.08
CA ARG A 50 -10.87 -14.58 -9.13
C ARG A 50 -9.81 -13.65 -8.57
N ARG A 51 -9.79 -12.42 -9.07
CA ARG A 51 -9.02 -11.34 -8.44
C ARG A 51 -9.79 -10.72 -7.28
N ILE A 52 -9.08 -10.15 -6.31
CA ILE A 52 -9.69 -9.32 -5.28
C ILE A 52 -9.63 -7.86 -5.73
N VAL A 53 -10.71 -7.12 -5.54
CA VAL A 53 -10.75 -5.67 -5.71
C VAL A 53 -11.08 -5.04 -4.37
N VAL A 54 -10.29 -4.07 -3.93
CA VAL A 54 -10.59 -3.31 -2.71
C VAL A 54 -11.20 -1.96 -3.10
N LEU A 55 -12.43 -1.71 -2.67
CA LEU A 55 -13.07 -0.40 -2.73
C LEU A 55 -12.98 0.23 -1.34
N GLY A 56 -12.08 1.21 -1.18
CA GLY A 56 -11.79 1.77 0.14
C GLY A 56 -10.60 2.73 0.17
N THR A 57 -10.05 2.92 1.36
CA THR A 57 -8.86 3.73 1.62
C THR A 57 -7.56 2.92 1.46
N ASP A 58 -6.41 3.60 1.46
CA ASP A 58 -5.10 2.95 1.47
C ASP A 58 -4.92 2.01 2.68
N ALA A 59 -5.52 2.35 3.82
CA ALA A 59 -5.50 1.54 5.03
C ALA A 59 -6.30 0.24 4.87
N ASP A 60 -7.45 0.30 4.18
CA ASP A 60 -8.27 -0.87 3.87
C ASP A 60 -7.52 -1.83 2.95
N LEU A 61 -6.91 -1.28 1.89
CA LEU A 61 -6.09 -2.05 0.98
C LEU A 61 -4.90 -2.70 1.71
N ALA A 62 -4.18 -1.95 2.53
CA ALA A 62 -3.05 -2.47 3.30
C ALA A 62 -3.49 -3.61 4.24
N ALA A 63 -4.68 -3.51 4.84
CA ALA A 63 -5.23 -4.56 5.69
C ALA A 63 -5.53 -5.85 4.89
N VAL A 64 -6.17 -5.74 3.73
CA VAL A 64 -6.44 -6.87 2.82
C VAL A 64 -5.14 -7.50 2.32
N VAL A 65 -4.18 -6.70 1.85
CA VAL A 65 -2.87 -7.18 1.39
C VAL A 65 -2.09 -7.86 2.52
N LEU A 66 -2.18 -7.36 3.76
CA LEU A 66 -1.59 -8.03 4.92
C LEU A 66 -2.18 -9.43 5.12
N ARG A 67 -3.48 -9.62 4.88
CA ARG A 67 -4.13 -10.95 4.96
C ARG A 67 -3.68 -11.86 3.82
N ILE A 68 -3.65 -11.37 2.59
CA ILE A 68 -3.09 -12.10 1.42
C ILE A 68 -1.66 -12.58 1.72
N MET A 69 -0.81 -11.70 2.24
CA MET A 69 0.56 -12.04 2.60
C MET A 69 0.64 -13.09 3.72
N ARG A 70 -0.16 -12.95 4.78
CA ARG A 70 -0.23 -13.95 5.87
C ARG A 70 -0.79 -15.31 5.43
N LYS A 71 -1.45 -15.36 4.28
CA LYS A 71 -1.96 -16.57 3.64
C LYS A 71 -1.02 -17.14 2.58
N GLU A 72 0.15 -16.51 2.38
CA GLU A 72 1.14 -16.91 1.37
C GLU A 72 0.58 -16.85 -0.05
N LEU A 73 -0.28 -15.86 -0.32
CA LEU A 73 -1.02 -15.72 -1.59
C LEU A 73 -0.54 -14.53 -2.43
N VAL A 74 0.57 -13.87 -2.08
CA VAL A 74 1.02 -12.62 -2.72
C VAL A 74 1.29 -12.79 -4.22
N ASP A 75 1.90 -13.90 -4.61
CA ASP A 75 2.24 -14.25 -5.99
C ASP A 75 1.12 -14.98 -6.74
N GLN A 76 -0.05 -15.17 -6.10
CA GLN A 76 -1.19 -15.88 -6.66
C GLN A 76 -2.38 -14.95 -6.90
N VAL A 77 -2.69 -14.08 -5.93
CA VAL A 77 -3.88 -13.23 -5.96
C VAL A 77 -3.58 -11.91 -6.65
N ALA A 78 -4.27 -11.66 -7.77
CA ALA A 78 -4.31 -10.34 -8.37
C ALA A 78 -5.19 -9.39 -7.53
N VAL A 79 -4.72 -8.17 -7.34
CA VAL A 79 -5.35 -7.14 -6.51
C VAL A 79 -5.66 -5.91 -7.36
N GLY A 80 -6.93 -5.58 -7.49
CA GLY A 80 -7.40 -4.27 -7.97
C GLY A 80 -7.73 -3.34 -6.81
N PHE A 81 -7.72 -2.04 -7.07
CA PHE A 81 -8.02 -1.04 -6.05
C PHE A 81 -8.82 0.12 -6.64
N VAL A 82 -9.86 0.53 -5.93
CA VAL A 82 -10.71 1.67 -6.27
C VAL A 82 -10.74 2.61 -5.06
N PRO A 83 -10.00 3.74 -5.09
CA PRO A 83 -9.90 4.62 -3.94
C PRO A 83 -11.21 5.40 -3.71
N THR A 84 -11.52 5.66 -2.45
CA THR A 84 -12.68 6.49 -2.04
C THR A 84 -12.34 7.93 -1.67
N GLY A 85 -11.07 8.31 -1.76
CA GLY A 85 -10.58 9.67 -1.56
C GLY A 85 -9.15 9.83 -2.06
N ASP A 86 -8.42 10.81 -1.53
CA ASP A 86 -7.00 11.00 -1.82
C ASP A 86 -6.20 9.75 -1.45
N SER A 87 -5.41 9.26 -2.40
CA SER A 87 -4.75 7.97 -2.28
C SER A 87 -3.32 8.01 -2.85
N PRO A 88 -2.30 8.07 -1.98
CA PRO A 88 -0.91 7.82 -2.37
C PRO A 88 -0.71 6.48 -3.08
N VAL A 89 -1.49 5.43 -2.75
CA VAL A 89 -1.44 4.18 -3.48
C VAL A 89 -1.93 4.35 -4.93
N ALA A 90 -3.05 5.03 -5.15
CA ALA A 90 -3.57 5.26 -6.50
C ALA A 90 -2.58 6.06 -7.36
N ASP A 91 -1.94 7.08 -6.79
CA ASP A 91 -0.87 7.84 -7.46
C ASP A 91 0.34 6.96 -7.80
N LEU A 92 0.79 6.13 -6.84
CA LEU A 92 1.90 5.20 -7.04
C LEU A 92 1.59 4.15 -8.11
N TRP A 93 0.34 3.70 -8.14
CA TRP A 93 -0.16 2.69 -9.05
C TRP A 93 -0.60 3.27 -10.41
N ASP A 94 -0.48 4.59 -10.59
CA ASP A 94 -0.91 5.31 -11.80
C ASP A 94 -2.37 4.98 -12.19
N LEU A 95 -3.25 4.86 -11.18
CA LEU A 95 -4.64 4.52 -11.41
C LEU A 95 -5.41 5.71 -11.99
N PRO A 96 -6.40 5.46 -12.86
CA PRO A 96 -7.27 6.52 -13.36
C PRO A 96 -7.97 7.28 -12.22
N THR A 97 -8.07 8.59 -12.35
CA THR A 97 -8.85 9.43 -11.42
C THR A 97 -10.36 9.40 -11.71
N ASP A 98 -10.75 9.01 -12.93
CA ASP A 98 -12.14 8.76 -13.28
C ASP A 98 -12.66 7.48 -12.60
N PRO A 99 -13.74 7.55 -11.79
CA PRO A 99 -14.21 6.38 -11.03
C PRO A 99 -14.61 5.19 -11.89
N GLY A 100 -15.22 5.42 -13.06
CA GLY A 100 -15.64 4.34 -13.95
C GLY A 100 -14.44 3.61 -14.54
N LYS A 101 -13.43 4.35 -15.02
CA LYS A 101 -12.18 3.78 -15.50
C LYS A 101 -11.39 3.08 -14.41
N ALA A 102 -11.35 3.64 -13.18
CA ALA A 102 -10.70 2.99 -12.05
C ALA A 102 -11.34 1.62 -11.73
N ILE A 103 -12.67 1.54 -11.78
CA ILE A 103 -13.40 0.27 -11.64
C ILE A 103 -13.04 -0.71 -12.76
N GLU A 104 -13.04 -0.26 -14.02
CA GLU A 104 -12.67 -1.14 -15.14
C GLU A 104 -11.23 -1.65 -15.04
N VAL A 105 -10.27 -0.79 -14.69
CA VAL A 105 -8.87 -1.19 -14.47
C VAL A 105 -8.76 -2.18 -13.31
N ALA A 106 -9.42 -1.91 -12.18
CA ALA A 106 -9.37 -2.82 -11.04
C ALA A 106 -9.96 -4.21 -11.37
N LEU A 107 -11.05 -4.26 -12.15
CA LEU A 107 -11.73 -5.50 -12.54
C LEU A 107 -11.02 -6.26 -13.66
N ARG A 108 -10.48 -5.56 -14.66
CA ARG A 108 -10.05 -6.16 -15.93
C ARG A 108 -8.64 -5.82 -16.36
N GLY A 109 -8.08 -4.72 -15.87
CA GLY A 109 -6.76 -4.25 -16.27
C GLY A 109 -5.68 -5.32 -16.10
N ASP A 110 -4.66 -5.22 -16.95
CA ASP A 110 -3.48 -6.07 -16.89
C ASP A 110 -2.82 -6.04 -15.51
N VAL A 111 -2.25 -7.19 -15.14
CA VAL A 111 -1.67 -7.42 -13.81
C VAL A 111 -0.16 -7.23 -13.87
N ASP A 112 0.32 -6.19 -13.19
CA ASP A 112 1.74 -5.86 -13.08
C ASP A 112 2.29 -6.22 -11.69
N PRO A 113 3.56 -6.65 -11.60
CA PRO A 113 4.22 -6.84 -10.32
C PRO A 113 4.68 -5.49 -9.73
N ILE A 114 4.29 -5.21 -8.49
CA ILE A 114 4.79 -4.07 -7.70
C ILE A 114 5.45 -4.58 -6.42
N PRO A 115 6.62 -4.07 -6.03
CA PRO A 115 7.25 -4.43 -4.77
C PRO A 115 6.31 -4.28 -3.57
N LEU A 116 6.09 -5.36 -2.82
CA LEU A 116 5.42 -5.28 -1.52
C LEU A 116 6.47 -4.99 -0.46
N LEU A 117 6.27 -3.96 0.37
CA LEU A 117 7.17 -3.68 1.48
C LEU A 117 6.64 -4.30 2.78
N ARG A 118 7.58 -4.77 3.59
CA ARG A 118 7.38 -5.31 4.94
C ARG A 118 8.07 -4.40 5.95
N ASP A 119 7.60 -4.48 7.19
CA ASP A 119 8.29 -3.87 8.33
C ASP A 119 8.66 -4.89 9.41
N ASP A 120 9.51 -4.47 10.34
CA ASP A 120 9.97 -5.26 11.48
C ASP A 120 8.89 -5.43 12.59
N ALA A 121 7.78 -4.70 12.52
CA ALA A 121 6.59 -4.92 13.35
C ALA A 121 5.62 -5.97 12.76
N GLY A 122 5.99 -6.62 11.65
CA GLY A 122 5.20 -7.67 11.01
C GLY A 122 4.04 -7.15 10.16
N GLY A 123 4.04 -5.86 9.82
CA GLY A 123 3.09 -5.22 8.90
C GLY A 123 3.55 -5.23 7.45
N VAL A 124 2.74 -4.61 6.60
CA VAL A 124 3.06 -4.29 5.21
C VAL A 124 3.00 -2.77 5.00
N LEU A 125 3.63 -2.31 3.92
CA LEU A 125 3.47 -0.98 3.37
C LEU A 125 3.21 -1.12 1.86
N VAL A 126 2.08 -0.61 1.40
CA VAL A 126 1.60 -0.74 0.00
C VAL A 126 1.78 0.55 -0.78
N GLY A 127 1.65 1.71 -0.13
CA GLY A 127 1.77 3.03 -0.74
C GLY A 127 2.86 3.86 -0.09
N LEU A 128 2.52 4.54 1.00
CA LEU A 128 3.36 5.59 1.59
C LEU A 128 3.61 5.40 3.09
N GLY A 129 4.87 5.18 3.42
CA GLY A 129 5.40 5.25 4.78
C GLY A 129 5.90 6.66 5.08
N ARG A 130 5.54 7.21 6.23
CA ARG A 130 6.04 8.52 6.69
C ARG A 130 6.56 8.44 8.11
N ILE A 131 7.70 9.07 8.34
CA ILE A 131 8.22 9.32 9.68
C ILE A 131 8.39 10.84 9.83
N GLY A 132 7.83 11.39 10.90
CA GLY A 132 7.83 12.82 11.18
C GLY A 132 9.22 13.39 11.52
N PRO A 133 9.27 14.67 11.91
CA PRO A 133 10.53 15.30 12.31
C PRO A 133 11.22 14.54 13.44
N THR A 134 12.49 14.21 13.25
CA THR A 134 13.29 13.52 14.27
C THR A 134 14.79 13.77 14.05
N ARG A 135 15.61 13.22 14.94
CA ARG A 135 17.07 13.15 14.81
C ARG A 135 17.50 11.69 14.88
N GLY A 136 18.31 11.26 13.92
CA GLY A 136 18.73 9.87 13.86
C GLY A 136 19.81 9.58 12.83
N VAL A 137 19.99 8.30 12.55
CA VAL A 137 20.82 7.75 11.48
C VAL A 137 19.97 6.75 10.72
N GLY A 138 20.02 6.82 9.39
CA GLY A 138 19.27 5.91 8.53
C GLY A 138 20.11 5.43 7.36
N TYR A 139 19.94 4.17 7.01
CA TYR A 139 20.66 3.46 5.95
C TYR A 139 19.67 2.96 4.92
N CYS A 140 20.00 3.11 3.64
CA CYS A 140 19.31 2.48 2.53
C CYS A 140 20.29 1.47 1.94
N ASP A 141 20.03 0.18 2.15
CA ASP A 141 21.00 -0.90 1.96
C ASP A 141 22.36 -0.57 2.63
N ASP A 142 23.45 -0.47 1.85
CA ASP A 142 24.80 -0.14 2.32
C ASP A 142 25.07 1.37 2.41
N THR A 143 24.15 2.20 1.90
CA THR A 143 24.34 3.64 1.77
C THR A 143 23.78 4.39 2.98
N THR A 144 24.58 5.29 3.55
CA THR A 144 24.10 6.20 4.61
C THR A 144 23.14 7.24 4.03
N ALA A 145 21.84 7.05 4.18
CA ALA A 145 20.80 7.93 3.66
C ALA A 145 20.64 9.22 4.48
N LEU A 146 20.82 9.13 5.81
CA LEU A 146 20.74 10.28 6.69
C LEU A 146 21.59 10.13 7.96
N ARG A 147 22.08 11.28 8.44
CA ARG A 147 22.61 11.48 9.78
C ARG A 147 22.16 12.85 10.28
N GLY A 148 21.69 12.94 11.52
CA GLY A 148 21.29 14.20 12.15
C GLY A 148 19.79 14.49 12.06
N ARG A 149 19.43 15.77 12.07
CA ARG A 149 18.03 16.23 12.11
C ARG A 149 17.40 16.16 10.71
N ILE A 150 16.17 15.68 10.65
CA ILE A 150 15.33 15.64 9.46
C ILE A 150 13.94 16.19 9.77
N SER A 151 13.24 16.66 8.75
CA SER A 151 11.86 17.14 8.85
C SER A 151 10.84 16.05 8.54
N ALA A 152 11.19 15.13 7.64
CA ALA A 152 10.43 13.92 7.40
C ALA A 152 11.27 12.89 6.64
N ILE A 153 10.86 11.64 6.72
CA ILE A 153 11.26 10.57 5.81
C ILE A 153 9.97 10.06 5.16
N GLU A 154 9.98 9.92 3.84
CA GLU A 154 8.93 9.27 3.06
C GLU A 154 9.53 8.01 2.42
N VAL A 155 8.81 6.90 2.46
CA VAL A 155 9.19 5.64 1.82
C VAL A 155 8.02 5.11 1.01
N THR A 156 8.27 4.73 -0.22
CA THR A 156 7.30 4.04 -1.10
C THR A 156 7.93 2.79 -1.69
N PRO A 157 7.13 1.81 -2.13
CA PRO A 157 7.60 0.86 -3.14
C PRO A 157 8.20 1.58 -4.35
N ASP A 158 9.14 0.95 -5.03
CA ASP A 158 9.60 1.42 -6.35
C ASP A 158 8.64 0.88 -7.44
N PRO A 159 7.79 1.72 -8.04
CA PRO A 159 6.80 1.26 -9.01
C PRO A 159 7.42 0.71 -10.30
N SER A 160 8.71 0.96 -10.55
CA SER A 160 9.41 0.36 -11.69
C SER A 160 9.84 -1.09 -11.47
N GLY A 161 9.70 -1.62 -10.25
CA GLY A 161 10.08 -2.99 -9.86
C GLY A 161 11.59 -3.27 -9.82
N ARG A 162 12.42 -2.36 -10.35
CA ARG A 162 13.88 -2.50 -10.45
C ARG A 162 14.57 -2.52 -9.08
N ASN A 163 14.08 -1.72 -8.13
CA ASN A 163 14.51 -1.74 -6.74
C ASN A 163 13.40 -2.31 -5.83
N GLY A 164 13.58 -2.29 -4.52
CA GLY A 164 12.49 -2.57 -3.58
C GLY A 164 11.68 -1.33 -3.23
N LEU A 165 12.39 -0.27 -2.83
CA LEU A 165 11.80 0.93 -2.27
C LEU A 165 12.52 2.19 -2.74
N VAL A 166 11.83 3.32 -2.60
CA VAL A 166 12.35 4.68 -2.78
C VAL A 166 12.22 5.40 -1.45
N VAL A 167 13.33 5.93 -0.92
CA VAL A 167 13.39 6.72 0.32
C VAL A 167 13.64 8.17 -0.03
N ARG A 168 12.77 9.07 0.44
CA ARG A 168 12.96 10.52 0.34
C ARG A 168 13.21 11.09 1.73
N VAL A 169 14.41 11.60 1.95
CA VAL A 169 14.79 12.28 3.18
C VAL A 169 14.60 13.78 3.01
N ILE A 170 13.72 14.37 3.81
CA ILE A 170 13.31 15.77 3.70
C ILE A 170 13.95 16.57 4.85
N ARG A 171 14.64 17.66 4.50
CA ARG A 171 15.20 18.63 5.46
C ARG A 171 14.68 20.02 5.13
N ARG A 172 14.04 20.67 6.09
CA ARG A 172 13.61 22.08 6.02
C ARG A 172 14.55 22.93 6.85
N GLY A 173 15.02 24.02 6.28
CA GLY A 173 15.83 25.04 6.95
C GLY A 173 15.43 26.44 6.50
N LEU A 174 16.21 27.45 6.91
CA LEU A 174 15.94 28.85 6.58
C LEU A 174 15.94 29.15 5.07
N LEU A 175 16.73 28.39 4.29
CA LEU A 175 16.85 28.53 2.84
C LEU A 175 15.89 27.61 2.05
N GLY A 176 14.85 27.07 2.70
CA GLY A 176 13.83 26.24 2.06
C GLY A 176 13.95 24.73 2.33
N LYS A 177 13.37 23.93 1.42
CA LYS A 177 13.24 22.47 1.52
C LYS A 177 14.27 21.79 0.63
N ARG A 178 15.12 20.94 1.22
CA ARG A 178 16.01 20.01 0.50
C ARG A 178 15.46 18.60 0.61
N VAL A 179 15.40 17.88 -0.52
CA VAL A 179 15.01 16.47 -0.60
C VAL A 179 16.18 15.68 -1.16
N SER A 180 16.49 14.55 -0.53
CA SER A 180 17.46 13.57 -1.05
C SER A 180 16.76 12.25 -1.22
N GLU A 181 16.95 11.62 -2.38
CA GLU A 181 16.31 10.36 -2.74
C GLU A 181 17.35 9.22 -2.74
N PHE A 182 16.94 8.06 -2.24
CA PHE A 182 17.72 6.82 -2.23
C PHE A 182 16.83 5.68 -2.71
N LYS A 183 17.41 4.69 -3.36
CA LYS A 183 16.70 3.49 -3.84
C LYS A 183 17.46 2.27 -3.38
N GLY A 184 16.73 1.23 -3.01
CA GLY A 184 17.34 0.01 -2.48
C GLY A 184 16.32 -1.07 -2.17
N ARG A 185 16.74 -2.12 -1.48
CA ARG A 185 15.86 -3.21 -1.03
C ARG A 185 15.35 -3.00 0.39
N ALA A 186 16.11 -2.30 1.23
CA ALA A 186 15.77 -2.04 2.62
C ALA A 186 16.17 -0.63 3.07
N PHE A 187 15.38 -0.08 3.99
CA PHE A 187 15.67 1.15 4.71
C PHE A 187 15.55 0.90 6.21
N GLN A 188 16.59 1.23 6.95
CA GLN A 188 16.64 1.08 8.41
C GLN A 188 16.86 2.45 9.05
N LEU A 189 16.06 2.76 10.06
CA LEU A 189 16.18 3.97 10.87
C LEU A 189 16.48 3.62 12.32
N GLY A 190 17.45 4.32 12.91
CA GLY A 190 17.58 4.51 14.35
C GLY A 190 17.44 5.99 14.68
N SER A 191 16.51 6.37 15.55
CA SER A 191 16.21 7.76 15.88
C SER A 191 15.76 7.96 17.32
N LEU A 192 15.56 9.22 17.70
CA LEU A 192 14.68 9.54 18.83
C LEU A 192 13.28 8.91 18.62
N PRO A 193 12.51 8.66 19.69
CA PRO A 193 11.19 8.05 19.60
C PRO A 193 10.28 8.77 18.61
N VAL A 194 9.68 8.01 17.69
CA VAL A 194 8.76 8.49 16.64
C VAL A 194 7.54 7.59 16.54
N LEU A 195 6.49 8.08 15.89
CA LEU A 195 5.30 7.31 15.52
C LEU A 195 5.27 7.21 13.99
N PRO A 196 5.79 6.11 13.39
CA PRO A 196 5.69 5.87 11.96
C PRO A 196 4.23 5.83 11.51
N VAL A 197 3.95 6.35 10.33
CA VAL A 197 2.66 6.24 9.65
C VAL A 197 2.86 5.36 8.41
N LYS A 198 1.97 4.40 8.19
CA LYS A 198 1.96 3.54 7.00
C LYS A 198 0.57 3.57 6.39
N ASP A 199 0.48 3.93 5.12
CA ASP A 199 -0.78 3.89 4.38
C ASP A 199 -1.92 4.61 5.15
N GLY A 200 -1.58 5.78 5.72
CA GLY A 200 -2.48 6.60 6.55
C GLY A 200 -2.62 6.17 8.01
N VAL A 201 -2.19 4.97 8.41
CA VAL A 201 -2.33 4.46 9.78
C VAL A 201 -1.10 4.73 10.62
N GLN A 202 -1.27 5.45 11.73
CA GLN A 202 -0.20 5.68 12.70
C GLN A 202 0.07 4.42 13.54
N HIS A 203 1.35 4.09 13.74
CA HIS A 203 1.76 3.01 14.62
C HIS A 203 1.35 3.32 16.08
N PRO A 204 0.80 2.36 16.85
CA PRO A 204 0.19 2.63 18.15
C PRO A 204 1.18 2.97 19.27
N ARG A 205 2.48 2.74 19.06
CA ARG A 205 3.53 2.94 20.06
C ARG A 205 4.70 3.72 19.49
N GLN A 206 5.30 4.56 20.31
CA GLN A 206 6.56 5.22 19.95
C GLN A 206 7.67 4.17 19.82
N VAL A 207 8.50 4.33 18.79
CA VAL A 207 9.62 3.45 18.49
C VAL A 207 10.86 4.27 18.17
N SER A 208 12.03 3.79 18.59
CA SER A 208 13.33 4.40 18.26
C SER A 208 14.01 3.75 17.07
N ARG A 209 13.44 2.65 16.56
CA ARG A 209 13.91 1.94 15.38
C ARG A 209 12.73 1.58 14.48
N TRP A 210 12.95 1.65 13.18
CA TRP A 210 11.96 1.22 12.21
C TRP A 210 12.67 0.74 10.94
N THR A 211 12.18 -0.35 10.37
CA THR A 211 12.74 -0.91 9.14
C THR A 211 11.63 -1.11 8.12
N TRP A 212 11.89 -0.74 6.86
CA TRP A 212 11.12 -1.20 5.70
C TRP A 212 12.01 -2.02 4.78
N TYR A 213 11.50 -3.11 4.22
CA TYR A 213 12.25 -3.95 3.28
C TYR A 213 11.32 -4.61 2.27
N ARG A 214 11.82 -4.88 1.06
CA ARG A 214 11.07 -5.61 0.01
C ARG A 214 10.77 -7.02 0.49
N HIS A 215 9.52 -7.43 0.35
CA HIS A 215 9.12 -8.83 0.48
C HIS A 215 9.78 -9.68 -0.62
N THR A 216 9.76 -11.01 -0.45
CA THR A 216 10.33 -11.95 -1.42
C THR A 216 9.51 -12.02 -2.70
N SER A 217 8.20 -11.82 -2.60
CA SER A 217 7.28 -11.79 -3.73
C SER A 217 6.73 -10.38 -3.93
N ASP A 218 6.55 -10.01 -5.20
CA ASP A 218 5.90 -8.76 -5.57
C ASP A 218 4.38 -8.94 -5.56
N LEU A 219 3.67 -7.88 -5.17
CA LEU A 219 2.23 -7.82 -5.24
C LEU A 219 1.78 -7.78 -6.69
N ARG A 220 0.80 -8.61 -7.04
CA ARG A 220 0.17 -8.63 -8.36
C ARG A 220 -0.95 -7.59 -8.40
N VAL A 221 -0.74 -6.48 -9.09
CA VAL A 221 -1.64 -5.32 -9.09
C VAL A 221 -2.31 -5.16 -10.44
N ALA A 222 -3.65 -5.06 -10.47
CA ALA A 222 -4.40 -4.67 -11.66
C ALA A 222 -4.30 -3.14 -11.86
N ARG A 223 -3.44 -2.72 -12.79
CA ARG A 223 -3.16 -1.29 -13.09
C ARG A 223 -2.84 -1.01 -14.56
N GLY A 224 -2.70 -2.05 -15.38
CA GLY A 224 -2.32 -1.90 -16.78
C GLY A 224 -3.49 -1.49 -17.68
N LEU A 225 -3.25 -1.55 -18.99
CA LEU A 225 -4.29 -1.29 -19.99
C LEU A 225 -5.40 -2.34 -19.88
N ILE A 226 -6.58 -1.98 -20.40
CA ILE A 226 -7.76 -2.86 -20.52
C ILE A 226 -7.86 -3.33 -21.97
#